data_AF-A0A4D4KV83-F1
#
_entry.id   AF-A0A4D4KV83-F1
#
_cell.length_a   1.000
_cell.length_b   1.000
_cell.length_c   1.000
_cell.angle_alpha   90.00
_cell.angle_beta   90.00
_cell.angle_gamma   90.00
#
_symmetry.space_group_name_H-M   'P 1'
#
loop_
_entity.id
_entity.type
_entity.pdbx_description
1 polymer ?
#
loop_
_entity_poly.entity_id
_entity_poly.type
_entity_poly.pdbx_seq_one_letter_code
_entity_poly.pdbx_strand_id
1 'polypeptide(L)'
;MLRENGFNTMAVGKWHLAPMEQTTPSGPYTQWPLSRGFERYYGFLEAETDSFHPELFYDNHAVDPPKTPEEGYHLSEDLVDRAIEFVRDQTSVTPEKPFFLYLAFGAAHAPHQAPQEYLEKYRGRFDHGWDAERATRHARQIERGILPPGTELAPRNPGVVPFDELSDDERKLSVRLQEAYAAMLDHTDHHIGRLMEFLERIGQMENTITILLSDNGASQEGGQKGSLNPTAFQNGIAEDVEEMVARIDDIGTTRAHANYPWGWAQAGNTPFKRYKQNTHEGGVRCPLIVRWPRGLPRTGEVRQQFHHVNDIVPTLFEVLGVRAPEVHNGIPQLPLHGVSMAYTFGSPTAPTRKEAQYFEMFGHRAIWHDGWKAVAFHQRGTSFDDDQWELYHHDTDFSECDDLARTHPEQLQKMIARFWVEAGKYDVLPLDDNGFAYRAKIPRPGSPRRRTTFTYYPGMAHLPVAAVPPVMNRAHRITAHVDRATAADEGVLVSLGNISSGYVLYVKDNRLVYEYNFLGTRYTVTSVEELPTGPAELTFAFVKTGDMRGVGHLYVSGRPVGAGDIPRVLPHFLGWQGLDVGRDTLSPSSPHYEGEFAFTGGFEKVVFTVAPDEEGTVPFERVD
;
A
#
# COMPACT_ATOMS: atom_id res chain seq x y z
N MET A 1 -10.37 -2.75 24.80
CA MET A 1 -11.58 -3.59 24.62
C MET A 1 -11.29 -5.08 24.77
N LEU A 2 -10.87 -5.83 23.74
CA LEU A 2 -10.65 -7.29 23.88
C LEU A 2 -9.59 -7.64 24.94
N ARG A 3 -8.46 -6.93 24.94
CA ARG A 3 -7.40 -7.08 25.95
C ARG A 3 -7.92 -6.94 27.40
N GLU A 4 -8.80 -5.98 27.64
CA GLU A 4 -9.42 -5.75 28.95
C GLU A 4 -10.45 -6.83 29.33
N ASN A 5 -10.89 -7.62 28.34
CA ASN A 5 -11.78 -8.77 28.53
C ASN A 5 -10.99 -10.11 28.51
N GLY A 6 -9.69 -10.06 28.81
CA GLY A 6 -8.87 -11.25 29.04
C GLY A 6 -8.25 -11.88 27.78
N PHE A 7 -8.42 -11.28 26.61
CA PHE A 7 -7.77 -11.75 25.38
C PHE A 7 -6.30 -11.36 25.36
N ASN A 8 -5.47 -12.25 24.82
CA ASN A 8 -4.19 -11.86 24.27
C ASN A 8 -4.36 -11.32 22.84
N THR A 9 -3.69 -10.23 22.50
CA THR A 9 -3.93 -9.52 21.23
C THR A 9 -2.66 -9.40 20.41
N MET A 10 -2.70 -9.86 19.16
CA MET A 10 -1.56 -9.95 18.25
C MET A 10 -1.93 -9.31 16.91
N ALA A 11 -1.05 -8.49 16.36
CA ALA A 11 -1.18 -7.96 15.00
C ALA A 11 0.00 -8.42 14.15
N VAL A 12 -0.25 -8.84 12.92
CA VAL A 12 0.76 -9.29 11.97
C VAL A 12 0.46 -8.73 10.58
N GLY A 13 1.46 -8.10 9.96
CA GLY A 13 1.41 -7.54 8.62
C GLY A 13 1.14 -6.04 8.57
N LYS A 14 0.40 -5.61 7.54
CA LYS A 14 0.10 -4.21 7.23
C LYS A 14 -0.61 -3.52 8.39
N TRP A 15 -0.11 -2.35 8.81
CA TRP A 15 -0.80 -1.50 9.78
C TRP A 15 -1.58 -0.36 9.12
N HIS A 16 -0.91 0.56 8.44
CA HIS A 16 -1.51 1.67 7.67
C HIS A 16 -2.52 2.56 8.46
N LEU A 17 -2.39 2.62 9.79
CA LEU A 17 -3.28 3.40 10.67
C LEU A 17 -2.53 4.41 11.55
N ALA A 18 -1.30 4.76 11.16
CA ALA A 18 -0.53 5.83 11.76
C ALA A 18 -0.35 7.00 10.76
N PRO A 19 -0.15 8.24 11.23
CA PRO A 19 0.45 9.26 10.37
C PRO A 19 1.85 8.78 9.96
N MET A 20 2.12 8.63 8.66
CA MET A 20 3.39 8.04 8.18
C MET A 20 4.63 8.85 8.61
N GLU A 21 4.52 10.16 8.80
CA GLU A 21 5.62 10.96 9.35
C GLU A 21 5.95 10.66 10.84
N GLN A 22 5.08 9.89 11.51
CA GLN A 22 5.20 9.44 12.92
C GLN A 22 5.61 7.96 13.03
N THR A 23 5.85 7.26 11.91
CA THR A 23 6.34 5.87 11.89
C THR A 23 7.87 5.81 11.99
N THR A 24 8.46 6.72 12.77
CA THR A 24 9.92 6.80 12.95
C THR A 24 10.40 5.98 14.16
N PRO A 25 11.69 5.59 14.19
CA PRO A 25 12.32 5.01 15.38
C PRO A 25 12.35 5.94 16.61
N SER A 26 11.88 7.19 16.51
CA SER A 26 11.81 8.14 17.63
C SER A 26 10.41 8.32 18.24
N GLY A 27 9.41 7.60 17.72
CA GLY A 27 8.01 7.76 18.14
C GLY A 27 7.28 8.90 17.43
N PRO A 28 6.10 9.34 17.93
CA PRO A 28 5.54 9.14 19.28
C PRO A 28 4.90 7.77 19.60
N TYR A 29 4.93 6.76 18.71
CA TYR A 29 4.37 5.40 18.89
C TYR A 29 2.88 5.31 19.26
N THR A 30 2.17 6.42 19.51
CA THR A 30 0.78 6.45 19.99
C THR A 30 -0.22 5.86 19.00
N GLN A 31 0.13 5.89 17.72
CA GLN A 31 -0.67 5.30 16.63
C GLN A 31 -0.10 3.98 16.13
N TRP A 32 0.93 3.43 16.77
CA TRP A 32 1.50 2.14 16.42
C TRP A 32 0.69 1.00 17.07
N PRO A 33 0.77 -0.23 16.54
CA PRO A 33 -0.06 -1.35 16.98
C PRO A 33 -0.07 -1.56 18.51
N LEU A 34 1.09 -1.51 19.17
CA LEU A 34 1.18 -1.75 20.62
C LEU A 34 0.46 -0.69 21.47
N SER A 35 0.42 0.55 21.00
CA SER A 35 -0.35 1.63 21.63
C SER A 35 -1.83 1.59 21.28
N ARG A 36 -2.22 0.80 20.27
CA ARG A 36 -3.58 0.67 19.76
C ARG A 36 -4.27 -0.63 20.19
N GLY A 37 -3.75 -1.26 21.25
CA GLY A 37 -4.40 -2.34 21.97
C GLY A 37 -3.83 -3.72 21.70
N PHE A 38 -2.84 -3.86 20.84
CA PHE A 38 -2.09 -5.09 20.63
C PHE A 38 -0.98 -5.24 21.66
N GLU A 39 -0.63 -6.49 21.99
CA GLU A 39 0.48 -6.82 22.90
C GLU A 39 1.73 -7.25 22.13
N ARG A 40 1.55 -7.72 20.89
CA ARG A 40 2.62 -8.11 19.97
C ARG A 40 2.33 -7.60 18.57
N TYR A 41 3.37 -7.19 17.86
CA TYR A 41 3.29 -6.78 16.47
C TYR A 41 4.46 -7.29 15.63
N TYR A 42 4.18 -7.71 14.40
CA TYR A 42 5.20 -7.94 13.39
C TYR A 42 4.68 -7.56 12.00
N GLY A 43 5.34 -6.68 11.27
CA GLY A 43 4.93 -6.35 9.91
C GLY A 43 5.42 -4.99 9.46
N PHE A 44 4.67 -4.32 8.58
CA PHE A 44 5.05 -3.03 8.02
C PHE A 44 3.99 -1.96 8.31
N LEU A 45 4.45 -0.73 8.55
CA LEU A 45 3.57 0.36 8.98
C LEU A 45 2.93 1.13 7.81
N GLU A 46 3.58 1.13 6.65
CA GLU A 46 3.17 1.84 5.42
C GLU A 46 1.95 1.20 4.71
N ALA A 47 1.47 1.91 3.68
CA ALA A 47 0.35 1.46 2.85
C ALA A 47 0.68 0.27 1.94
N GLU A 48 1.95 0.16 1.56
CA GLU A 48 2.52 -0.73 0.55
C GLU A 48 3.94 -1.11 0.97
N THR A 49 4.40 -2.29 0.57
CA THR A 49 5.79 -2.72 0.76
C THR A 49 6.18 -3.73 -0.33
N ASP A 50 7.48 -3.83 -0.62
CA ASP A 50 8.03 -4.91 -1.46
C ASP A 50 7.89 -6.26 -0.73
N SER A 51 7.53 -7.32 -1.46
CA SER A 51 7.30 -8.65 -0.86
C SER A 51 8.60 -9.43 -0.62
N PHE A 52 9.69 -9.02 -1.25
CA PHE A 52 11.02 -9.59 -1.12
C PHE A 52 11.95 -8.73 -0.25
N HIS A 53 11.74 -7.41 -0.21
CA HIS A 53 12.51 -6.45 0.58
C HIS A 53 11.62 -5.53 1.45
N PRO A 54 10.82 -6.08 2.38
CA PRO A 54 9.88 -5.29 3.14
C PRO A 54 10.50 -4.43 4.24
N GLU A 55 9.90 -3.27 4.52
CA GLU A 55 10.20 -2.47 5.71
C GLU A 55 9.51 -3.07 6.94
N LEU A 56 10.25 -3.83 7.74
CA LEU A 56 9.69 -4.58 8.86
C LEU A 56 9.89 -3.92 10.21
N PHE A 57 8.91 -4.14 11.08
CA PHE A 57 8.91 -3.73 12.46
C PHE A 57 8.50 -4.93 13.33
N TYR A 58 9.30 -5.19 14.36
CA TYR A 58 8.98 -6.12 15.42
C TYR A 58 8.65 -5.30 16.67
N ASP A 59 7.40 -5.38 17.09
CA ASP A 59 6.83 -4.52 18.13
C ASP A 59 7.00 -3.02 17.79
N ASN A 60 7.87 -2.29 18.48
CA ASN A 60 8.17 -0.88 18.20
C ASN A 60 9.57 -0.65 17.63
N HIS A 61 10.23 -1.69 17.11
CA HIS A 61 11.58 -1.61 16.57
C HIS A 61 11.58 -1.98 15.09
N ALA A 62 12.24 -1.18 14.26
CA ALA A 62 12.55 -1.59 12.90
C ALA A 62 13.51 -2.79 12.95
N VAL A 63 13.31 -3.76 12.07
CA VAL A 63 14.14 -4.95 11.94
C VAL A 63 14.37 -5.25 10.47
N ASP A 64 15.53 -5.80 10.15
CA ASP A 64 15.83 -6.28 8.80
C ASP A 64 15.09 -7.61 8.56
N PRO A 65 14.72 -7.94 7.30
CA PRO A 65 14.16 -9.25 6.97
C PRO A 65 15.06 -10.41 7.45
N PRO A 66 14.49 -11.51 7.96
CA PRO A 66 15.27 -12.62 8.52
C PRO A 66 16.07 -13.44 7.50
N LYS A 67 15.84 -13.23 6.20
CA LYS A 67 16.49 -13.91 5.07
C LYS A 67 16.52 -12.96 3.86
N THR A 68 17.45 -13.20 2.94
CA THR A 68 17.45 -12.52 1.63
C THR A 68 16.50 -13.22 0.64
N PRO A 69 16.12 -12.59 -0.48
CA PRO A 69 15.36 -13.24 -1.54
C PRO A 69 16.07 -14.49 -2.11
N GLU A 70 17.40 -14.47 -2.21
CA GLU A 70 18.22 -15.60 -2.68
C GLU A 70 18.18 -16.78 -1.69
N GLU A 71 17.97 -16.51 -0.41
CA GLU A 71 17.72 -17.50 0.63
C GLU A 71 16.25 -17.96 0.69
N GLY A 72 15.42 -17.49 -0.25
CA GLY A 72 14.01 -17.84 -0.39
C GLY A 72 13.06 -17.00 0.45
N TYR A 73 13.43 -15.77 0.83
CA TYR A 73 12.54 -14.89 1.58
C TYR A 73 11.30 -14.49 0.77
N HIS A 74 10.14 -14.46 1.42
CA HIS A 74 8.95 -13.78 0.93
C HIS A 74 8.04 -13.37 2.09
N LEU A 75 7.51 -12.15 2.07
CA LEU A 75 6.74 -11.56 3.16
C LEU A 75 5.52 -12.40 3.59
N SER A 76 4.69 -12.89 2.66
CA SER A 76 3.52 -13.73 3.01
C SER A 76 3.86 -14.96 3.85
N GLU A 77 5.01 -15.60 3.59
CA GLU A 77 5.48 -16.75 4.38
C GLU A 77 5.87 -16.30 5.80
N ASP A 78 6.69 -15.26 5.88
CA ASP A 78 7.23 -14.72 7.14
C ASP A 78 6.11 -14.19 8.06
N LEU A 79 5.12 -13.49 7.51
CA LEU A 79 3.94 -13.06 8.26
C LEU A 79 3.19 -14.25 8.86
N VAL A 80 3.03 -15.34 8.11
CA VAL A 80 2.36 -16.54 8.64
C VAL A 80 3.22 -17.26 9.67
N ASP A 81 4.54 -17.33 9.48
CA ASP A 81 5.47 -17.89 10.46
C ASP A 81 5.39 -17.15 11.79
N ARG A 82 5.33 -15.81 11.76
CA ARG A 82 5.19 -14.95 12.95
C ARG A 82 3.81 -15.07 13.59
N ALA A 83 2.75 -15.18 12.80
CA ALA A 83 1.41 -15.45 13.32
C ALA A 83 1.34 -16.80 14.05
N ILE A 84 1.92 -17.85 13.46
CA ILE A 84 2.04 -19.18 14.09
C ILE A 84 2.87 -19.10 15.37
N GLU A 85 4.01 -18.39 15.35
CA GLU A 85 4.84 -18.17 16.54
C GLU A 85 4.04 -17.52 17.67
N PHE A 86 3.35 -16.41 17.41
CA PHE A 86 2.62 -15.70 18.46
C PHE A 86 1.47 -16.54 19.05
N VAL A 87 0.71 -17.24 18.21
CA VAL A 87 -0.37 -18.14 18.66
C VAL A 87 0.20 -19.34 19.42
N ARG A 88 1.32 -19.91 18.95
CA ARG A 88 2.00 -21.03 19.61
C ARG A 88 2.46 -20.64 21.00
N ASP A 89 3.15 -19.52 21.12
CA ASP A 89 3.70 -19.05 22.40
C ASP A 89 2.57 -18.79 23.40
N GLN A 90 1.52 -18.08 22.96
CA GLN A 90 0.35 -17.81 23.79
C GLN A 90 -0.36 -19.08 24.24
N THR A 91 -0.65 -20.00 23.31
CA THR A 91 -1.38 -21.24 23.61
C THR A 91 -0.55 -22.18 24.49
N SER A 92 0.78 -22.15 24.36
CA SER A 92 1.66 -23.01 25.16
C SER A 92 1.78 -22.55 26.62
N VAL A 93 1.71 -21.24 26.86
CA VAL A 93 1.91 -20.66 28.20
C VAL A 93 0.58 -20.45 28.93
N THR A 94 -0.47 -20.00 28.24
CA THR A 94 -1.79 -19.70 28.82
C THR A 94 -2.93 -20.21 27.92
N PRO A 95 -3.08 -21.54 27.73
CA PRO A 95 -4.10 -22.13 26.84
C PRO A 95 -5.55 -21.78 27.22
N GLU A 96 -5.79 -21.40 28.47
CA GLU A 96 -7.09 -20.97 28.99
C GLU A 96 -7.49 -19.55 28.60
N LYS A 97 -6.53 -18.71 28.18
CA LYS A 97 -6.80 -17.36 27.70
C LYS A 97 -7.10 -17.39 26.19
N PRO A 98 -8.16 -16.73 25.71
CA PRO A 98 -8.40 -16.61 24.28
C PRO A 98 -7.40 -15.64 23.64
N PHE A 99 -7.19 -15.78 22.33
CA PHE A 99 -6.38 -14.84 21.55
C PHE A 99 -7.21 -14.14 20.47
N PHE A 100 -6.76 -12.95 20.08
CA PHE A 100 -7.19 -12.22 18.89
C PHE A 100 -5.97 -11.98 18.01
N LEU A 101 -5.97 -12.56 16.82
CA LEU A 101 -4.95 -12.38 15.80
C LEU A 101 -5.53 -11.54 14.66
N TYR A 102 -4.95 -10.36 14.44
CA TYR A 102 -5.16 -9.56 13.25
C TYR A 102 -4.04 -9.86 12.25
N LEU A 103 -4.33 -10.58 11.17
CA LEU A 103 -3.37 -10.89 10.11
C LEU A 103 -3.76 -10.14 8.83
N ALA A 104 -2.98 -9.12 8.47
CA ALA A 104 -3.21 -8.25 7.33
C ALA A 104 -2.06 -8.35 6.34
N PHE A 105 -2.25 -9.09 5.25
CA PHE A 105 -1.21 -9.26 4.24
C PHE A 105 -0.92 -7.97 3.46
N GLY A 106 0.29 -7.87 2.91
CA GLY A 106 0.58 -6.93 1.81
C GLY A 106 0.18 -7.48 0.43
N ALA A 107 -0.15 -8.77 0.35
CA ALA A 107 -0.47 -9.45 -0.89
C ALA A 107 -1.76 -8.95 -1.55
N ALA A 108 -1.84 -9.11 -2.88
CA ALA A 108 -2.85 -8.54 -3.77
C ALA A 108 -2.83 -7.00 -3.88
N HIS A 109 -1.91 -6.34 -3.18
CA HIS A 109 -1.48 -4.99 -3.49
C HIS A 109 -0.27 -5.03 -4.44
N ALA A 110 -0.05 -3.96 -5.18
CA ALA A 110 1.23 -3.76 -5.86
C ALA A 110 2.36 -3.60 -4.82
N PRO A 111 3.60 -3.99 -5.15
CA PRO A 111 4.00 -4.69 -6.36
C PRO A 111 3.56 -6.16 -6.36
N HIS A 112 3.01 -6.64 -7.47
CA HIS A 112 2.67 -8.06 -7.63
C HIS A 112 3.94 -8.88 -7.79
N GLN A 113 4.31 -9.60 -6.73
CA GLN A 113 5.57 -10.32 -6.60
C GLN A 113 5.31 -11.71 -6.01
N ALA A 114 5.97 -12.74 -6.53
CA ALA A 114 5.80 -14.12 -6.06
C ALA A 114 7.05 -14.97 -6.38
N PRO A 115 7.30 -16.06 -5.63
CA PRO A 115 8.36 -17.00 -5.98
C PRO A 115 8.18 -17.57 -7.39
N GLN A 116 9.30 -17.87 -8.05
CA GLN A 116 9.33 -18.29 -9.46
C GLN A 116 8.42 -19.50 -9.75
N GLU A 117 8.40 -20.50 -8.87
CA GLU A 117 7.56 -21.69 -9.02
C GLU A 117 6.06 -21.37 -9.05
N TYR A 118 5.62 -20.29 -8.40
CA TYR A 118 4.24 -19.82 -8.45
C TYR A 118 3.97 -19.06 -9.75
N LEU A 119 4.90 -18.22 -10.20
CA LEU A 119 4.78 -17.52 -11.49
C LEU A 119 4.61 -18.50 -12.66
N GLU A 120 5.33 -19.63 -12.64
CA GLU A 120 5.28 -20.66 -13.68
C GLU A 120 3.92 -21.34 -13.80
N LYS A 121 3.18 -21.55 -12.68
CA LYS A 121 1.84 -22.14 -12.69
C LYS A 121 0.84 -21.37 -13.56
N TYR A 122 1.05 -20.05 -13.68
CA TYR A 122 0.12 -19.12 -14.30
C TYR A 122 0.44 -18.76 -15.75
N ARG A 123 1.59 -19.19 -16.28
CA ARG A 123 1.97 -18.92 -17.68
C ARG A 123 0.88 -19.35 -18.67
N GLY A 124 0.38 -18.42 -19.47
CA GLY A 124 -0.67 -18.60 -20.48
C GLY A 124 -2.09 -18.78 -19.91
N ARG A 125 -2.29 -18.72 -18.58
CA ARG A 125 -3.61 -18.97 -17.96
C ARG A 125 -4.63 -17.86 -18.23
N PHE A 126 -4.18 -16.70 -18.70
CA PHE A 126 -4.99 -15.52 -18.90
C PHE A 126 -5.01 -15.03 -20.36
N ASP A 127 -4.55 -15.85 -21.30
CA ASP A 127 -4.50 -15.53 -22.74
C ASP A 127 -5.87 -15.20 -23.35
N HIS A 128 -6.95 -15.67 -22.71
CA HIS A 128 -8.32 -15.36 -23.12
C HIS A 128 -8.76 -13.92 -22.79
N GLY A 129 -8.00 -13.19 -21.98
CA GLY A 129 -8.24 -11.78 -21.70
C GLY A 129 -9.35 -11.47 -20.71
N TRP A 130 -9.39 -10.20 -20.28
CA TRP A 130 -10.31 -9.75 -19.22
C TRP A 130 -11.79 -9.79 -19.62
N ASP A 131 -12.14 -9.63 -20.89
CA ASP A 131 -13.53 -9.69 -21.34
C ASP A 131 -14.14 -11.08 -21.16
N ALA A 132 -13.42 -12.11 -21.63
CA ALA A 132 -13.83 -13.50 -21.46
C ALA A 132 -13.72 -13.95 -19.99
N GLU A 133 -12.73 -13.46 -19.24
CA GLU A 133 -12.62 -13.74 -17.80
C GLU A 133 -13.84 -13.19 -17.04
N ARG A 134 -14.27 -11.95 -17.33
CA ARG A 134 -15.46 -11.33 -16.73
C ARG A 134 -16.72 -12.15 -16.99
N ALA A 135 -16.96 -12.53 -18.24
CA ALA A 135 -18.11 -13.37 -18.59
C ALA A 135 -18.08 -14.73 -17.88
N THR A 136 -16.91 -15.35 -17.80
CA THR A 136 -16.73 -16.65 -17.13
C THR A 136 -16.95 -16.55 -15.62
N ARG A 137 -16.40 -15.53 -14.95
CA ARG A 137 -16.59 -15.30 -13.52
C ARG A 137 -18.04 -15.02 -13.18
N HIS A 138 -18.69 -14.15 -13.96
CA HIS A 138 -20.09 -13.80 -13.80
C HIS A 138 -21.00 -15.05 -13.85
N ALA A 139 -20.86 -15.87 -14.89
CA ALA A 139 -21.61 -17.11 -15.03
C ALA A 139 -21.38 -18.07 -13.85
N ARG A 140 -20.12 -18.25 -13.42
CA ARG A 140 -19.77 -19.12 -12.29
C ARG A 140 -20.27 -18.59 -10.95
N GLN A 141 -20.28 -17.28 -10.74
CA GLN A 141 -20.79 -16.69 -9.50
C GLN A 141 -22.32 -16.81 -9.41
N ILE A 142 -23.04 -16.71 -10.53
CA ILE A 142 -24.48 -17.03 -10.60
C ILE A 142 -24.72 -18.50 -10.31
N GLU A 143 -23.98 -19.41 -10.97
CA GLU A 143 -24.09 -20.86 -10.74
C GLU A 143 -23.89 -21.24 -9.26
N ARG A 144 -22.96 -20.56 -8.59
CA ARG A 144 -22.66 -20.78 -7.16
C ARG A 144 -23.59 -20.04 -6.19
N GLY A 145 -24.54 -19.25 -6.70
CA GLY A 145 -25.47 -18.46 -5.88
C GLY A 145 -24.80 -17.32 -5.10
N ILE A 146 -23.57 -16.93 -5.47
CA ILE A 146 -22.90 -15.75 -4.93
C ILE A 146 -23.61 -14.49 -5.44
N LEU A 147 -23.92 -14.47 -6.73
CA LEU A 147 -24.76 -13.46 -7.35
C LEU A 147 -26.21 -13.94 -7.41
N PRO A 148 -27.20 -13.07 -7.16
CA PRO A 148 -28.59 -13.36 -7.45
C PRO A 148 -28.80 -13.77 -8.91
N PRO A 149 -29.73 -14.69 -9.22
CA PRO A 149 -30.12 -15.01 -10.59
C PRO A 149 -30.55 -13.75 -11.36
N GLY A 150 -30.10 -13.62 -12.60
CA GLY A 150 -30.42 -12.47 -13.45
C GLY A 150 -29.58 -11.22 -13.20
N THR A 151 -28.62 -11.24 -12.26
CA THR A 151 -27.64 -10.16 -12.10
C THR A 151 -26.97 -9.87 -13.44
N GLU A 152 -26.99 -8.61 -13.88
CA GLU A 152 -26.35 -8.21 -15.13
C GLU A 152 -24.83 -8.06 -14.96
N LEU A 153 -24.11 -8.18 -16.06
CA LEU A 153 -22.68 -7.89 -16.08
C LEU A 153 -22.51 -6.41 -16.46
N ALA A 154 -21.96 -5.59 -15.56
CA ALA A 154 -21.78 -4.17 -15.83
C ALA A 154 -20.95 -3.95 -17.11
N PRO A 155 -21.24 -2.88 -17.89
CA PRO A 155 -20.45 -2.57 -19.07
C PRO A 155 -18.98 -2.32 -18.71
N ARG A 156 -18.11 -2.31 -19.71
CA ARG A 156 -16.71 -1.89 -19.51
C ARG A 156 -16.66 -0.49 -18.91
N ASN A 157 -15.76 -0.29 -17.96
CA ASN A 157 -15.55 1.05 -17.41
C ASN A 157 -15.04 1.98 -18.51
N PRO A 158 -15.37 3.29 -18.46
CA PRO A 158 -14.82 4.27 -19.40
C PRO A 158 -13.28 4.20 -19.43
N GLY A 159 -12.71 4.11 -20.63
CA GLY A 159 -11.25 4.01 -20.86
C GLY A 159 -10.68 2.59 -20.93
N VAL A 160 -11.46 1.55 -20.59
CA VAL A 160 -11.05 0.15 -20.77
C VAL A 160 -11.24 -0.27 -22.22
N VAL A 161 -10.14 -0.56 -22.91
CA VAL A 161 -10.14 -1.07 -24.30
C VAL A 161 -10.56 -2.55 -24.29
N PRO A 162 -11.36 -3.03 -25.27
CA PRO A 162 -11.61 -4.46 -25.43
C PRO A 162 -10.30 -5.24 -25.61
N PHE A 163 -10.17 -6.39 -24.98
CA PHE A 163 -8.91 -7.15 -24.98
C PHE A 163 -8.44 -7.53 -26.40
N ASP A 164 -9.40 -7.89 -27.26
CA ASP A 164 -9.13 -8.30 -28.65
C ASP A 164 -8.74 -7.12 -29.56
N GLU A 165 -8.95 -5.88 -29.11
CA GLU A 165 -8.58 -4.66 -29.84
C GLU A 165 -7.21 -4.09 -29.42
N LEU A 166 -6.59 -4.65 -28.37
CA LEU A 166 -5.23 -4.29 -27.97
C LEU A 166 -4.22 -4.64 -29.07
N SER A 167 -3.05 -3.99 -29.04
CA SER A 167 -1.88 -4.48 -29.77
C SER A 167 -1.38 -5.81 -29.21
N ASP A 168 -0.55 -6.54 -29.99
CA ASP A 168 0.06 -7.79 -29.51
C ASP A 168 0.91 -7.58 -28.26
N ASP A 169 1.62 -6.46 -28.18
CA ASP A 169 2.49 -6.14 -27.06
C ASP A 169 1.70 -5.72 -25.81
N GLU A 170 0.62 -4.95 -25.98
CA GLU A 170 -0.31 -4.68 -24.88
C GLU A 170 -0.99 -5.95 -24.36
N ARG A 171 -1.37 -6.89 -25.24
CA ARG A 171 -1.91 -8.20 -24.81
C ARG A 171 -0.89 -8.99 -24.00
N LYS A 172 0.32 -9.19 -24.53
CA LYS A 172 1.39 -9.94 -23.84
C LYS A 172 1.71 -9.35 -22.46
N LEU A 173 1.88 -8.03 -22.40
CA LEU A 173 2.16 -7.30 -21.17
C LEU A 173 1.01 -7.49 -20.15
N SER A 174 -0.22 -7.25 -20.60
CA SER A 174 -1.42 -7.35 -19.76
C SER A 174 -1.58 -8.74 -19.16
N VAL A 175 -1.36 -9.80 -19.96
CA VAL A 175 -1.43 -11.19 -19.49
C VAL A 175 -0.36 -11.43 -18.43
N ARG A 176 0.90 -11.07 -18.70
CA ARG A 176 2.00 -11.31 -17.75
C ARG A 176 1.79 -10.60 -16.41
N LEU A 177 1.23 -9.39 -16.41
CA LEU A 177 0.89 -8.65 -15.19
C LEU A 177 -0.20 -9.36 -14.36
N GLN A 178 -1.21 -9.94 -15.02
CA GLN A 178 -2.26 -10.71 -14.36
C GLN A 178 -1.75 -12.06 -13.82
N GLU A 179 -0.82 -12.70 -14.51
CA GLU A 179 -0.15 -13.92 -14.04
C GLU A 179 0.59 -13.67 -12.72
N ALA A 180 1.33 -12.56 -12.61
CA ALA A 180 2.03 -12.18 -11.38
C ALA A 180 1.06 -11.93 -10.22
N TYR A 181 -0.05 -11.22 -10.48
CA TYR A 181 -1.11 -11.04 -9.47
C TYR A 181 -1.66 -12.39 -8.97
N ALA A 182 -1.98 -13.30 -9.91
CA ALA A 182 -2.55 -14.60 -9.56
C ALA A 182 -1.57 -15.48 -8.80
N ALA A 183 -0.28 -15.45 -9.17
CA ALA A 183 0.79 -16.16 -8.47
C ALA A 183 0.96 -15.67 -7.03
N MET A 184 0.96 -14.35 -6.81
CA MET A 184 1.06 -13.75 -5.47
C MET A 184 -0.14 -14.15 -4.59
N LEU A 185 -1.34 -14.17 -5.19
CA LEU A 185 -2.56 -14.57 -4.49
C LEU A 185 -2.54 -16.05 -4.12
N ASP A 186 -2.15 -16.96 -5.03
CA ASP A 186 -1.99 -18.40 -4.76
C ASP A 186 -0.93 -18.68 -3.69
N HIS A 187 0.22 -18.00 -3.76
CA HIS A 187 1.25 -18.11 -2.74
C HIS A 187 0.74 -17.69 -1.36
N THR A 188 -0.05 -16.62 -1.30
CA THR A 188 -0.63 -16.14 -0.04
C THR A 188 -1.70 -17.09 0.50
N ASP A 189 -2.58 -17.61 -0.35
CA ASP A 189 -3.61 -18.59 0.04
C ASP A 189 -2.99 -19.90 0.57
N HIS A 190 -1.89 -20.35 -0.03
CA HIS A 190 -1.10 -21.48 0.48
C HIS A 190 -0.65 -21.25 1.94
N HIS A 191 -0.12 -20.05 2.25
CA HIS A 191 0.32 -19.73 3.62
C HIS A 191 -0.85 -19.50 4.59
N ILE A 192 -1.99 -18.99 4.13
CA ILE A 192 -3.22 -19.02 4.93
C ILE A 192 -3.56 -20.47 5.30
N GLY A 193 -3.45 -21.40 4.34
CA GLY A 193 -3.59 -22.84 4.57
C GLY A 193 -2.70 -23.35 5.70
N ARG A 194 -1.40 -22.99 5.73
CA ARG A 194 -0.46 -23.37 6.80
C ARG A 194 -0.91 -22.89 8.19
N LEU A 195 -1.43 -21.67 8.30
CA LEU A 195 -1.97 -21.15 9.56
C LEU A 195 -3.19 -21.96 10.00
N MET A 196 -4.10 -22.27 9.06
CA MET A 196 -5.29 -23.06 9.36
C MET A 196 -4.92 -24.48 9.80
N GLU A 197 -4.00 -25.15 9.10
CA GLU A 197 -3.50 -26.47 9.49
C GLU A 197 -2.82 -26.45 10.86
N PHE A 198 -2.11 -25.37 11.20
CA PHE A 198 -1.55 -25.20 12.53
C PHE A 198 -2.63 -25.12 13.62
N LEU A 199 -3.66 -24.27 13.42
CA LEU A 199 -4.77 -24.14 14.37
C LEU A 199 -5.53 -25.45 14.57
N GLU A 200 -5.67 -26.26 13.51
CA GLU A 200 -6.25 -27.60 13.60
C GLU A 200 -5.35 -28.54 14.41
N ARG A 201 -4.05 -28.57 14.11
CA ARG A 201 -3.07 -29.41 14.80
C ARG A 201 -3.00 -29.15 16.31
N ILE A 202 -3.16 -27.90 16.74
CA ILE A 202 -3.16 -27.54 18.18
C ILE A 202 -4.56 -27.57 18.82
N GLY A 203 -5.59 -28.04 18.09
CA GLY A 203 -6.95 -28.18 18.61
C GLY A 203 -7.71 -26.87 18.84
N GLN A 204 -7.25 -25.75 18.27
CA GLN A 204 -7.86 -24.42 18.43
C GLN A 204 -8.89 -24.09 17.32
N MET A 205 -8.89 -24.85 16.23
CA MET A 205 -9.72 -24.58 15.05
C MET A 205 -11.23 -24.51 15.33
N GLU A 206 -11.75 -25.42 16.15
CA GLU A 206 -13.20 -25.53 16.39
C GLU A 206 -13.78 -24.31 17.13
N ASN A 207 -12.97 -23.70 18.02
CA ASN A 207 -13.38 -22.57 18.84
C ASN A 207 -12.88 -21.21 18.30
N THR A 208 -12.32 -21.18 17.10
CA THR A 208 -11.84 -19.95 16.48
C THR A 208 -12.87 -19.39 15.51
N ILE A 209 -13.16 -18.09 15.64
CA ILE A 209 -13.90 -17.34 14.62
C ILE A 209 -12.87 -16.81 13.62
N THR A 210 -12.89 -17.31 12.40
CA THR A 210 -12.08 -16.80 11.29
C THR A 210 -12.93 -15.87 10.43
N ILE A 211 -12.44 -14.66 10.20
CA ILE A 211 -13.03 -13.70 9.27
C ILE A 211 -11.98 -13.37 8.22
N LEU A 212 -12.28 -13.67 6.96
CA LEU A 212 -11.45 -13.33 5.81
C LEU A 212 -12.18 -12.31 4.94
N LEU A 213 -11.51 -11.21 4.60
CA LEU A 213 -12.04 -10.16 3.74
C LEU A 213 -10.94 -9.46 2.96
N SER A 214 -11.32 -8.78 1.87
CA SER A 214 -10.50 -7.74 1.24
C SER A 214 -10.80 -6.38 1.89
N ASP A 215 -9.83 -5.46 1.89
CA ASP A 215 -9.98 -4.11 2.44
C ASP A 215 -10.63 -3.11 1.46
N ASN A 216 -10.64 -3.43 0.17
CA ASN A 216 -11.29 -2.68 -0.92
C ASN A 216 -11.45 -3.57 -2.18
N GLY A 217 -12.08 -3.02 -3.22
CA GLY A 217 -12.10 -3.62 -4.55
C GLY A 217 -10.74 -3.61 -5.25
N ALA A 218 -10.64 -4.25 -6.42
CA ALA A 218 -9.41 -4.36 -7.20
C ALA A 218 -8.83 -2.99 -7.58
N SER A 219 -7.50 -2.86 -7.56
CA SER A 219 -6.80 -1.58 -7.73
C SER A 219 -6.77 -1.09 -9.18
N GLN A 220 -7.00 0.21 -9.39
CA GLN A 220 -6.85 0.86 -10.70
C GLN A 220 -5.47 1.52 -10.90
N GLU A 221 -4.55 1.34 -9.95
CA GLU A 221 -3.31 2.10 -9.87
C GLU A 221 -2.24 1.66 -10.89
N GLY A 222 -2.50 0.59 -11.67
CA GLY A 222 -1.70 0.26 -12.86
C GLY A 222 -2.11 1.02 -14.12
N GLY A 223 -3.15 1.87 -14.07
CA GLY A 223 -3.57 2.66 -15.23
C GLY A 223 -4.17 1.82 -16.36
N GLN A 224 -4.31 2.42 -17.54
CA GLN A 224 -4.94 1.76 -18.70
C GLN A 224 -4.14 0.55 -19.20
N LYS A 225 -2.80 0.60 -19.08
CA LYS A 225 -1.86 -0.32 -19.73
C LYS A 225 -1.13 -1.25 -18.76
N GLY A 226 -1.28 -1.05 -17.45
CA GLY A 226 -0.42 -1.64 -16.46
C GLY A 226 0.83 -0.79 -16.22
N SER A 227 1.62 -1.18 -15.23
CA SER A 227 2.80 -0.47 -14.79
C SER A 227 3.86 -1.46 -14.29
N LEU A 228 5.14 -1.13 -14.46
CA LEU A 228 6.27 -1.83 -13.83
C LEU A 228 6.82 -1.07 -12.61
N ASN A 229 6.24 0.10 -12.32
CA ASN A 229 6.71 1.01 -11.29
C ASN A 229 5.57 1.88 -10.73
N PRO A 230 5.02 1.58 -9.54
CA PRO A 230 3.90 2.33 -8.97
C PRO A 230 4.28 3.78 -8.67
N THR A 231 5.58 4.10 -8.53
CA THR A 231 6.04 5.49 -8.38
C THR A 231 5.69 6.33 -9.59
N ALA A 232 5.64 5.76 -10.80
CA ALA A 232 5.21 6.46 -12.02
C ALA A 232 3.75 6.90 -11.89
N PHE A 233 2.86 5.98 -11.48
CA PHE A 233 1.45 6.28 -11.22
C PHE A 233 1.27 7.36 -10.16
N GLN A 234 1.98 7.26 -9.02
CA GLN A 234 1.87 8.27 -7.94
C GLN A 234 2.28 9.67 -8.39
N ASN A 235 3.16 9.78 -9.39
CA ASN A 235 3.58 11.07 -9.95
C ASN A 235 2.82 11.46 -11.24
N GLY A 236 1.84 10.67 -11.70
CA GLY A 236 1.08 10.95 -12.92
C GLY A 236 1.91 10.81 -14.21
N ILE A 237 2.94 9.98 -14.20
CA ILE A 237 3.84 9.75 -15.34
C ILE A 237 3.42 8.45 -16.04
N ALA A 238 3.21 8.52 -17.35
CA ALA A 238 2.91 7.35 -18.16
C ALA A 238 4.20 6.59 -18.53
N GLU A 239 4.15 5.26 -18.46
CA GLU A 239 5.21 4.37 -18.92
C GLU A 239 4.97 3.95 -20.38
N ASP A 240 6.05 3.68 -21.12
CA ASP A 240 5.99 3.22 -22.50
C ASP A 240 5.81 1.69 -22.56
N VAL A 241 4.94 1.22 -23.47
CA VAL A 241 4.61 -0.21 -23.58
C VAL A 241 5.78 -1.01 -24.13
N GLU A 242 6.50 -0.49 -25.12
CA GLU A 242 7.63 -1.21 -25.72
C GLU A 242 8.74 -1.39 -24.70
N GLU A 243 9.02 -0.35 -23.89
CA GLU A 243 9.97 -0.42 -22.77
C GLU A 243 9.54 -1.44 -21.70
N MET A 244 8.25 -1.48 -21.35
CA MET A 244 7.72 -2.45 -20.40
C MET A 244 7.79 -3.89 -20.94
N VAL A 245 7.49 -4.10 -22.23
CA VAL A 245 7.57 -5.43 -22.87
C VAL A 245 9.02 -5.91 -22.99
N ALA A 246 9.99 -5.02 -23.23
CA ALA A 246 11.41 -5.38 -23.19
C ALA A 246 11.86 -5.92 -21.81
N ARG A 247 11.07 -5.66 -20.76
CA ARG A 247 11.29 -6.10 -19.38
C ARG A 247 10.22 -7.08 -18.89
N ILE A 248 9.51 -7.76 -19.79
CA ILE A 248 8.38 -8.64 -19.44
C ILE A 248 8.75 -9.78 -18.47
N ASP A 249 10.00 -10.22 -18.47
CA ASP A 249 10.50 -11.27 -17.56
C ASP A 249 10.84 -10.76 -16.15
N ASP A 250 10.81 -9.44 -15.94
CA ASP A 250 10.95 -8.84 -14.59
C ASP A 250 9.65 -8.92 -13.80
N ILE A 251 8.51 -9.04 -14.48
CA ILE A 251 7.18 -8.99 -13.89
C ILE A 251 6.98 -10.17 -12.92
N GLY A 252 6.67 -9.86 -11.67
CA GLY A 252 6.54 -10.85 -10.59
C GLY A 252 7.80 -11.07 -9.77
N THR A 253 8.95 -10.54 -10.19
CA THR A 253 10.25 -10.78 -9.56
C THR A 253 10.71 -9.60 -8.69
N THR A 254 11.89 -9.71 -8.10
CA THR A 254 12.57 -8.62 -7.37
C THR A 254 12.96 -7.42 -8.25
N ARG A 255 12.85 -7.54 -9.59
CA ARG A 255 13.35 -6.52 -10.54
C ARG A 255 12.29 -5.55 -11.05
N ALA A 256 11.01 -5.78 -10.76
CA ALA A 256 9.92 -4.89 -11.14
C ALA A 256 8.88 -4.77 -10.03
N HIS A 257 8.25 -3.60 -9.98
CA HIS A 257 7.20 -3.30 -9.04
C HIS A 257 5.89 -3.22 -9.81
N ALA A 258 5.38 -4.38 -10.25
CA ALA A 258 4.33 -4.43 -11.24
C ALA A 258 2.92 -4.20 -10.68
N ASN A 259 2.05 -3.57 -11.48
CA ASN A 259 0.60 -3.49 -11.28
C ASN A 259 -0.14 -3.68 -12.61
N TYR A 260 -1.31 -4.33 -12.57
CA TYR A 260 -2.08 -4.71 -13.76
C TYR A 260 -2.92 -3.56 -14.36
N PRO A 261 -3.35 -3.66 -15.63
CA PRO A 261 -4.22 -2.66 -16.25
C PRO A 261 -5.65 -2.66 -15.70
N TRP A 262 -6.37 -1.55 -15.93
CA TRP A 262 -7.78 -1.35 -15.61
C TRP A 262 -8.71 -2.47 -16.08
N GLY A 263 -8.40 -3.14 -17.19
CA GLY A 263 -9.18 -4.28 -17.68
C GLY A 263 -9.17 -5.45 -16.69
N TRP A 264 -8.00 -5.80 -16.17
CA TRP A 264 -7.84 -6.85 -15.17
C TRP A 264 -8.37 -6.43 -13.79
N ALA A 265 -8.21 -5.17 -13.42
CA ALA A 265 -8.85 -4.63 -12.23
C ALA A 265 -10.39 -4.80 -12.31
N GLN A 266 -11.00 -4.60 -13.48
CA GLN A 266 -12.45 -4.71 -13.62
C GLN A 266 -12.88 -6.18 -13.62
N ALA A 267 -12.05 -7.06 -14.17
CA ALA A 267 -12.23 -8.50 -14.04
C ALA A 267 -12.18 -8.96 -12.58
N GLY A 268 -11.32 -8.35 -11.76
CA GLY A 268 -11.26 -8.52 -10.31
C GLY A 268 -12.57 -8.16 -9.60
N ASN A 269 -13.28 -7.14 -10.11
CA ASN A 269 -14.51 -6.61 -9.52
C ASN A 269 -15.80 -7.17 -10.13
N THR A 270 -15.73 -8.20 -10.97
CA THR A 270 -16.91 -8.81 -11.59
C THR A 270 -18.01 -9.12 -10.55
N PRO A 271 -19.26 -8.67 -10.76
CA PRO A 271 -19.83 -8.05 -11.98
C PRO A 271 -19.79 -6.51 -12.05
N PHE A 272 -19.23 -5.84 -11.05
CA PHE A 272 -19.41 -4.42 -10.80
C PHE A 272 -18.60 -3.50 -11.70
N LYS A 273 -18.99 -2.22 -11.69
CA LYS A 273 -18.25 -1.10 -12.27
C LYS A 273 -17.26 -0.48 -11.27
N ARG A 274 -16.26 0.21 -11.82
CA ARG A 274 -15.18 0.93 -11.11
C ARG A 274 -14.33 0.02 -10.20
N TYR A 275 -13.58 0.64 -9.30
CA TYR A 275 -12.38 0.08 -8.66
C TYR A 275 -12.18 0.61 -7.25
N LYS A 276 -11.12 0.12 -6.57
CA LYS A 276 -10.50 0.77 -5.41
C LYS A 276 -10.46 2.29 -5.59
N GLN A 277 -10.67 3.02 -4.49
CA GLN A 277 -10.79 4.49 -4.40
C GLN A 277 -12.16 5.04 -4.83
N ASN A 278 -13.01 4.29 -5.54
CA ASN A 278 -14.37 4.73 -5.89
C ASN A 278 -15.43 4.20 -4.90
N THR A 279 -16.59 4.85 -4.87
CA THR A 279 -17.74 4.51 -3.99
C THR A 279 -18.81 3.63 -4.68
N HIS A 280 -18.61 3.30 -5.95
CA HIS A 280 -19.42 2.32 -6.68
C HIS A 280 -19.12 0.90 -6.16
N GLU A 281 -19.97 -0.08 -6.43
CA GLU A 281 -19.83 -1.42 -5.84
C GLU A 281 -18.48 -2.08 -6.15
N GLY A 282 -17.86 -1.82 -7.31
CA GLY A 282 -16.52 -2.35 -7.62
C GLY A 282 -15.39 -1.75 -6.78
N GLY A 283 -15.64 -0.67 -6.02
CA GLY A 283 -14.70 -0.12 -5.06
C GLY A 283 -14.96 -0.50 -3.60
N VAL A 284 -16.23 -0.71 -3.24
CA VAL A 284 -16.65 -0.88 -1.83
C VAL A 284 -17.21 -2.25 -1.49
N ARG A 285 -17.55 -3.09 -2.48
CA ARG A 285 -18.03 -4.45 -2.25
C ARG A 285 -16.88 -5.44 -2.31
N CYS A 286 -16.57 -6.01 -1.16
CA CYS A 286 -15.48 -6.97 -0.99
C CYS A 286 -16.02 -8.36 -0.61
N PRO A 287 -15.29 -9.44 -0.91
CA PRO A 287 -15.62 -10.75 -0.36
C PRO A 287 -15.50 -10.73 1.17
N LEU A 288 -16.42 -11.41 1.85
CA LEU A 288 -16.40 -11.66 3.29
C LEU A 288 -16.74 -13.13 3.53
N ILE A 289 -15.82 -13.86 4.17
CA ILE A 289 -16.01 -15.25 4.60
C ILE A 289 -15.91 -15.28 6.12
N VAL A 290 -16.94 -15.85 6.76
CA VAL A 290 -16.95 -16.11 8.20
C VAL A 290 -17.00 -17.60 8.44
N ARG A 291 -16.06 -18.12 9.24
CA ARG A 291 -15.99 -19.52 9.66
C ARG A 291 -15.92 -19.58 11.17
N TRP A 292 -16.81 -20.35 11.79
CA TRP A 292 -16.76 -20.64 13.21
C TRP A 292 -17.47 -21.98 13.48
N PRO A 293 -16.72 -23.11 13.44
CA PRO A 293 -17.31 -24.45 13.43
C PRO A 293 -18.22 -24.74 14.61
N ARG A 294 -17.81 -24.32 15.81
CA ARG A 294 -18.60 -24.54 17.04
C ARG A 294 -19.83 -23.65 17.15
N GLY A 295 -19.81 -22.43 16.58
CA GLY A 295 -20.86 -21.44 16.84
C GLY A 295 -21.78 -21.13 15.67
N LEU A 296 -21.43 -21.48 14.43
CA LEU A 296 -22.34 -21.35 13.30
C LEU A 296 -23.22 -22.61 13.18
N PRO A 297 -24.55 -22.47 13.12
CA PRO A 297 -25.45 -23.62 12.98
C PRO A 297 -25.42 -24.24 11.57
N ARG A 298 -24.88 -23.52 10.59
CA ARG A 298 -24.81 -23.92 9.18
C ARG A 298 -23.53 -23.38 8.54
N THR A 299 -23.00 -24.13 7.56
CA THR A 299 -21.75 -23.80 6.85
C THR A 299 -21.96 -23.85 5.34
N GLY A 300 -21.16 -23.09 4.58
CA GLY A 300 -21.19 -23.13 3.11
C GLY A 300 -22.40 -22.44 2.48
N GLU A 301 -23.12 -21.61 3.23
CA GLU A 301 -24.26 -20.85 2.72
C GLU A 301 -23.86 -19.39 2.41
N VAL A 302 -24.51 -18.79 1.42
CA VAL A 302 -24.36 -17.37 1.07
C VAL A 302 -25.37 -16.52 1.87
N ARG A 303 -24.98 -15.29 2.22
CA ARG A 303 -25.82 -14.28 2.89
C ARG A 303 -25.85 -13.03 2.02
N GLN A 304 -27.04 -12.44 1.86
CA GLN A 304 -27.29 -11.32 0.93
C GLN A 304 -27.65 -10.01 1.66
N GLN A 305 -27.72 -10.02 3.00
CA GLN A 305 -27.99 -8.83 3.80
C GLN A 305 -26.90 -7.79 3.61
N PHE A 306 -27.29 -6.51 3.53
CA PHE A 306 -26.34 -5.43 3.37
C PHE A 306 -25.60 -5.15 4.69
N HIS A 307 -24.27 -5.21 4.63
CA HIS A 307 -23.37 -4.95 5.75
C HIS A 307 -22.12 -4.22 5.27
N HIS A 308 -21.45 -3.55 6.20
CA HIS A 308 -20.22 -2.79 5.97
C HIS A 308 -19.16 -3.18 7.00
N VAL A 309 -17.87 -2.92 6.73
CA VAL A 309 -16.75 -3.35 7.59
C VAL A 309 -16.88 -2.88 9.05
N ASN A 310 -17.54 -1.73 9.28
CA ASN A 310 -17.82 -1.21 10.63
C ASN A 310 -18.77 -2.11 11.45
N ASP A 311 -19.44 -3.07 10.83
CA ASP A 311 -20.34 -4.02 11.48
C ASP A 311 -19.59 -5.20 12.12
N ILE A 312 -18.31 -5.44 11.75
CA ILE A 312 -17.51 -6.55 12.29
C ILE A 312 -17.32 -6.43 13.80
N VAL A 313 -16.93 -5.25 14.30
CA VAL A 313 -16.66 -5.06 15.74
C VAL A 313 -17.92 -5.26 16.59
N PRO A 314 -19.08 -4.62 16.31
CA PRO A 314 -20.34 -4.93 16.98
C PRO A 314 -20.70 -6.42 16.94
N THR A 315 -20.47 -7.09 15.82
CA THR A 315 -20.75 -8.52 15.67
C THR A 315 -19.89 -9.36 16.60
N LEU A 316 -18.57 -9.12 16.62
CA LEU A 316 -17.64 -9.81 17.52
C LEU A 316 -18.02 -9.56 18.98
N PHE A 317 -18.43 -8.35 19.34
CA PHE A 317 -18.83 -8.04 20.70
C PHE A 317 -20.12 -8.74 21.11
N GLU A 318 -21.12 -8.80 20.23
CA GLU A 318 -22.36 -9.52 20.49
C GLU A 318 -22.09 -11.01 20.73
N VAL A 319 -21.33 -11.67 19.83
CA VAL A 319 -21.09 -13.12 19.94
C VAL A 319 -20.16 -13.49 21.09
N LEU A 320 -19.25 -12.60 21.49
CA LEU A 320 -18.36 -12.79 22.63
C LEU A 320 -18.99 -12.35 23.97
N GLY A 321 -20.16 -11.70 23.95
CA GLY A 321 -20.77 -11.13 25.15
C GLY A 321 -19.97 -9.96 25.74
N VAL A 322 -19.17 -9.28 24.93
CA VAL A 322 -18.35 -8.12 25.33
C VAL A 322 -19.16 -6.84 25.19
N ARG A 323 -19.02 -5.93 26.17
CA ARG A 323 -19.60 -4.58 26.09
C ARG A 323 -18.50 -3.58 25.74
N ALA A 324 -18.79 -2.71 24.77
CA ALA A 324 -17.91 -1.58 24.47
C ALA A 324 -17.93 -0.59 25.66
N PRO A 325 -16.76 -0.11 26.14
CA PRO A 325 -16.70 0.88 27.20
C PRO A 325 -17.12 2.25 26.68
N GLU A 326 -17.95 2.97 27.44
CA GLU A 326 -18.32 4.36 27.14
C GLU A 326 -17.15 5.33 27.40
N VAL A 327 -16.24 4.96 28.30
CA VAL A 327 -15.04 5.72 28.65
C VAL A 327 -13.85 4.78 28.72
N HIS A 328 -12.74 5.14 28.08
CA HIS A 328 -11.48 4.41 28.14
C HIS A 328 -10.35 5.38 28.52
N ASN A 329 -9.58 5.06 29.57
CA ASN A 329 -8.53 5.93 30.14
C ASN A 329 -8.97 7.38 30.39
N GLY A 330 -10.21 7.57 30.87
CA GLY A 330 -10.78 8.90 31.14
C GLY A 330 -11.26 9.66 29.90
N ILE A 331 -11.18 9.06 28.71
CA ILE A 331 -11.62 9.66 27.44
C ILE A 331 -12.98 9.06 27.05
N PRO A 332 -14.05 9.86 26.89
CA PRO A 332 -15.30 9.40 26.29
C PRO A 332 -15.06 8.83 24.89
N GLN A 333 -15.60 7.64 24.63
CA GLN A 333 -15.44 6.97 23.34
C GLN A 333 -16.59 7.32 22.40
N LEU A 334 -16.31 7.33 21.10
CA LEU A 334 -17.36 7.37 20.09
C LEU A 334 -18.20 6.09 20.18
N PRO A 335 -19.52 6.16 19.91
CA PRO A 335 -20.33 4.96 19.83
C PRO A 335 -19.88 4.07 18.68
N LEU A 336 -20.14 2.77 18.79
CA LEU A 336 -19.99 1.88 17.64
C LEU A 336 -21.08 2.22 16.62
N HIS A 337 -20.68 2.72 15.45
CA HIS A 337 -21.61 3.12 14.39
C HIS A 337 -22.14 1.95 13.53
N GLY A 338 -21.54 0.77 13.65
CA GLY A 338 -21.97 -0.42 12.94
C GLY A 338 -23.16 -1.13 13.60
N VAL A 339 -23.79 -2.03 12.86
CA VAL A 339 -24.89 -2.89 13.29
C VAL A 339 -24.43 -4.34 13.21
N SER A 340 -24.55 -5.09 14.30
CA SER A 340 -24.14 -6.49 14.33
C SER A 340 -24.85 -7.33 13.26
N MET A 341 -24.08 -8.16 12.56
CA MET A 341 -24.57 -9.14 11.58
C MET A 341 -24.86 -10.52 12.19
N ALA A 342 -24.72 -10.70 13.52
CA ALA A 342 -24.87 -12.00 14.18
C ALA A 342 -26.24 -12.65 13.96
N TYR A 343 -27.29 -11.85 13.75
CA TYR A 343 -28.63 -12.34 13.44
C TYR A 343 -28.68 -13.19 12.14
N THR A 344 -27.77 -12.94 11.21
CA THR A 344 -27.67 -13.70 9.94
C THR A 344 -27.12 -15.10 10.14
N PHE A 345 -26.44 -15.37 11.26
CA PHE A 345 -25.82 -16.67 11.53
C PHE A 345 -26.88 -17.76 11.76
N GLY A 346 -27.94 -17.45 12.52
CA GLY A 346 -29.07 -18.35 12.76
C GLY A 346 -30.24 -18.18 11.78
N SER A 347 -30.37 -17.03 11.13
CA SER A 347 -31.50 -16.71 10.25
C SER A 347 -31.00 -16.19 8.89
N PRO A 348 -30.69 -17.09 7.93
CA PRO A 348 -30.10 -16.73 6.64
C PRO A 348 -30.96 -15.78 5.78
N THR A 349 -32.27 -15.79 6.00
CA THR A 349 -33.25 -15.01 5.23
C THR A 349 -33.85 -13.85 6.01
N ALA A 350 -33.28 -13.53 7.19
CA ALA A 350 -33.73 -12.36 7.95
C ALA A 350 -33.50 -11.08 7.14
N PRO A 351 -34.40 -10.08 7.23
CA PRO A 351 -34.21 -8.81 6.55
C PRO A 351 -32.95 -8.09 7.06
N THR A 352 -32.37 -7.24 6.22
CA THR A 352 -31.26 -6.35 6.60
C THR A 352 -31.67 -5.50 7.81
N ARG A 353 -30.83 -5.48 8.85
CA ARG A 353 -31.03 -4.62 10.05
C ARG A 353 -30.36 -3.26 9.94
N LYS A 354 -29.35 -3.13 9.07
CA LYS A 354 -28.66 -1.86 8.83
C LYS A 354 -29.59 -0.93 8.07
N GLU A 355 -29.80 0.28 8.60
CA GLU A 355 -30.71 1.25 7.98
C GLU A 355 -30.03 2.05 6.88
N ALA A 356 -28.80 2.54 7.11
CA ALA A 356 -28.07 3.37 6.15
C ALA A 356 -26.55 3.20 6.26
N GLN A 357 -25.85 3.50 5.17
CA GLN A 357 -24.39 3.59 5.12
C GLN A 357 -23.94 4.59 4.05
N TYR A 358 -23.27 5.67 4.47
CA TYR A 358 -22.61 6.60 3.55
C TYR A 358 -21.21 6.11 3.17
N PHE A 359 -20.69 6.61 2.07
CA PHE A 359 -19.33 6.41 1.59
C PHE A 359 -18.80 7.72 1.03
N GLU A 360 -17.58 8.10 1.40
CA GLU A 360 -16.84 9.20 0.78
C GLU A 360 -15.37 8.79 0.66
N MET A 361 -14.79 9.02 -0.51
CA MET A 361 -13.37 8.81 -0.75
C MET A 361 -12.92 9.65 -1.94
N PHE A 362 -11.93 10.53 -1.75
CA PHE A 362 -11.38 11.41 -2.79
C PHE A 362 -12.46 12.21 -3.57
N GLY A 363 -13.52 12.61 -2.88
CA GLY A 363 -14.64 13.34 -3.49
C GLY A 363 -15.72 12.45 -4.11
N HIS A 364 -15.46 11.16 -4.33
CA HIS A 364 -16.50 10.20 -4.70
C HIS A 364 -17.47 10.03 -3.55
N ARG A 365 -18.78 9.98 -3.83
CA ARG A 365 -19.83 9.96 -2.81
C ARG A 365 -20.81 8.83 -3.07
N ALA A 366 -21.29 8.18 -2.01
CA ALA A 366 -22.43 7.28 -2.11
C ALA A 366 -23.20 7.18 -0.79
N ILE A 367 -24.44 6.74 -0.89
CA ILE A 367 -25.30 6.42 0.25
C ILE A 367 -26.18 5.22 -0.12
N TRP A 368 -26.14 4.20 0.73
CA TRP A 368 -27.11 3.11 0.71
C TRP A 368 -28.14 3.33 1.83
N HIS A 369 -29.43 3.14 1.53
CA HIS A 369 -30.53 3.21 2.48
C HIS A 369 -31.74 2.41 1.96
N ASP A 370 -32.23 1.45 2.76
CA ASP A 370 -33.44 0.65 2.48
C ASP A 370 -33.48 0.07 1.05
N GLY A 371 -32.37 -0.55 0.63
CA GLY A 371 -32.24 -1.18 -0.70
C GLY A 371 -31.86 -0.22 -1.82
N TRP A 372 -32.04 1.09 -1.65
CA TRP A 372 -31.62 2.11 -2.61
C TRP A 372 -30.16 2.49 -2.41
N LYS A 373 -29.46 2.76 -3.51
CA LYS A 373 -28.14 3.38 -3.50
C LYS A 373 -28.10 4.56 -4.45
N ALA A 374 -27.65 5.71 -3.96
CA ALA A 374 -27.25 6.83 -4.80
C ALA A 374 -25.73 6.96 -4.77
N VAL A 375 -25.11 7.20 -5.92
CA VAL A 375 -23.65 7.25 -6.08
C VAL A 375 -23.25 8.32 -7.09
N ALA A 376 -22.12 9.00 -6.84
CA ALA A 376 -21.56 10.00 -7.72
C ALA A 376 -20.05 9.75 -7.91
N PHE A 377 -19.63 9.67 -9.17
CA PHE A 377 -18.22 9.76 -9.54
C PHE A 377 -17.80 11.23 -9.56
N HIS A 378 -16.58 11.51 -9.09
CA HIS A 378 -16.02 12.85 -9.05
C HIS A 378 -14.78 12.90 -9.94
N GLN A 379 -14.77 13.86 -10.87
CA GLN A 379 -13.58 14.17 -11.66
C GLN A 379 -12.69 15.11 -10.85
N ARG A 380 -11.56 14.62 -10.37
CA ARG A 380 -10.61 15.44 -9.62
C ARG A 380 -10.29 16.77 -10.32
N GLY A 381 -10.34 17.87 -9.58
CA GLY A 381 -10.07 19.23 -10.03
C GLY A 381 -11.28 19.97 -10.59
N THR A 382 -12.47 19.35 -10.65
CA THR A 382 -13.71 20.01 -11.07
C THR A 382 -14.58 20.41 -9.87
N SER A 383 -15.66 21.16 -10.11
CA SER A 383 -16.62 21.44 -9.04
C SER A 383 -17.35 20.16 -8.64
N PHE A 384 -17.58 19.95 -7.34
CA PHE A 384 -18.44 18.86 -6.84
C PHE A 384 -19.91 19.01 -7.26
N ASP A 385 -20.32 20.21 -7.69
CA ASP A 385 -21.66 20.48 -8.21
C ASP A 385 -21.84 19.98 -9.65
N ASP A 386 -20.74 19.70 -10.37
CA ASP A 386 -20.75 19.18 -11.74
C ASP A 386 -20.91 17.65 -11.77
N ASP A 387 -20.76 16.97 -10.62
CA ASP A 387 -20.85 15.52 -10.51
C ASP A 387 -22.28 15.05 -10.79
N GLN A 388 -22.39 14.00 -11.62
CA GLN A 388 -23.66 13.36 -11.90
C GLN A 388 -23.94 12.27 -10.87
N TRP A 389 -25.12 12.34 -10.26
CA TRP A 389 -25.61 11.31 -9.36
C TRP A 389 -26.43 10.26 -10.12
N GLU A 390 -26.12 9.01 -9.87
CA GLU A 390 -26.83 7.83 -10.35
C GLU A 390 -27.68 7.23 -9.21
N LEU A 391 -28.74 6.50 -9.56
CA LEU A 391 -29.63 5.85 -8.58
C LEU A 391 -29.88 4.38 -8.95
N TYR A 392 -29.74 3.49 -7.96
CA TYR A 392 -29.93 2.04 -8.10
C TYR A 392 -30.81 1.46 -6.99
N HIS A 393 -31.47 0.34 -7.28
CA HIS A 393 -32.16 -0.48 -6.28
C HIS A 393 -31.56 -1.88 -6.22
N HIS A 394 -30.80 -2.19 -5.17
CA HIS A 394 -29.96 -3.40 -5.10
C HIS A 394 -30.73 -4.72 -5.13
N ASP A 395 -32.00 -4.74 -4.70
CA ASP A 395 -32.80 -5.97 -4.74
C ASP A 395 -33.15 -6.40 -6.18
N THR A 396 -33.13 -5.48 -7.14
CA THR A 396 -33.45 -5.73 -8.55
C THR A 396 -32.26 -5.52 -9.48
N ASP A 397 -31.32 -4.67 -9.08
CA ASP A 397 -30.07 -4.40 -9.80
C ASP A 397 -28.89 -4.44 -8.82
N PHE A 398 -28.40 -5.66 -8.60
CA PHE A 398 -27.27 -5.91 -7.71
C PHE A 398 -25.96 -5.31 -8.22
N SER A 399 -25.85 -5.10 -9.54
CA SER A 399 -24.63 -4.76 -10.28
C SER A 399 -24.48 -3.27 -10.61
N GLU A 400 -25.48 -2.44 -10.30
CA GLU A 400 -25.54 -1.01 -10.64
C GLU A 400 -25.51 -0.73 -12.17
N CYS A 401 -26.30 -1.49 -12.93
CA CYS A 401 -26.41 -1.39 -14.40
C CYS A 401 -27.55 -0.46 -14.88
N ASP A 402 -28.68 -0.38 -14.17
CA ASP A 402 -29.86 0.39 -14.58
C ASP A 402 -29.99 1.68 -13.76
N ASP A 403 -29.51 2.80 -14.31
CA ASP A 403 -29.59 4.09 -13.64
C ASP A 403 -31.04 4.64 -13.65
N LEU A 404 -31.65 4.60 -12.47
CA LEU A 404 -33.02 5.04 -12.22
C LEU A 404 -33.12 6.55 -11.92
N ALA A 405 -32.03 7.31 -11.94
CA ALA A 405 -32.01 8.74 -11.59
C ALA A 405 -33.06 9.55 -12.37
N ARG A 406 -33.18 9.29 -13.68
CA ARG A 406 -34.09 10.01 -14.58
C ARG A 406 -35.55 9.60 -14.40
N THR A 407 -35.82 8.36 -14.01
CA THR A 407 -37.18 7.82 -13.83
C THR A 407 -37.70 8.00 -12.41
N HIS A 408 -36.81 8.13 -11.42
CA HIS A 408 -37.13 8.32 -10.00
C HIS A 408 -36.41 9.54 -9.39
N PRO A 409 -36.56 10.75 -9.96
CA PRO A 409 -35.82 11.93 -9.53
C PRO A 409 -36.12 12.34 -8.08
N GLU A 410 -37.36 12.15 -7.61
CA GLU A 410 -37.73 12.43 -6.22
C GLU A 410 -37.02 11.50 -5.24
N GLN A 411 -36.84 10.23 -5.61
CA GLN A 411 -36.11 9.28 -4.78
C GLN A 411 -34.62 9.61 -4.75
N LEU A 412 -34.05 10.00 -5.89
CA LEU A 412 -32.66 10.46 -5.94
C LEU A 412 -32.42 11.66 -5.02
N GLN A 413 -33.28 12.67 -5.06
CA GLN A 413 -33.15 13.84 -4.19
C GLN A 413 -33.24 13.48 -2.70
N LYS A 414 -34.10 12.51 -2.33
CA LYS A 414 -34.15 11.99 -0.94
C LYS A 414 -32.84 11.33 -0.54
N MET A 415 -32.25 10.52 -1.41
CA MET A 415 -30.96 9.86 -1.15
C MET A 415 -29.84 10.88 -1.01
N ILE A 416 -29.76 11.88 -1.91
CA ILE A 416 -28.77 12.97 -1.82
C ILE A 416 -28.92 13.74 -0.51
N ALA A 417 -30.15 14.12 -0.13
CA ALA A 417 -30.39 14.77 1.15
C ALA A 417 -29.94 13.90 2.34
N ARG A 418 -30.19 12.58 2.28
CA ARG A 418 -29.73 11.64 3.30
C ARG A 418 -28.21 11.56 3.38
N PHE A 419 -27.52 11.56 2.23
CA PHE A 419 -26.06 11.61 2.20
C PHE A 419 -25.53 12.82 2.97
N TRP A 420 -26.07 14.02 2.75
CA TRP A 420 -25.63 15.22 3.46
C TRP A 420 -25.92 15.19 4.96
N VAL A 421 -27.02 14.57 5.39
CA VAL A 421 -27.31 14.35 6.81
C VAL A 421 -26.28 13.41 7.45
N GLU A 422 -25.97 12.27 6.83
CA GLU A 422 -24.95 11.35 7.34
C GLU A 422 -23.55 11.97 7.28
N ALA A 423 -23.23 12.71 6.21
CA ALA A 423 -21.95 13.41 6.07
C ALA A 423 -21.71 14.44 7.18
N GLY A 424 -22.75 15.20 7.55
CA GLY A 424 -22.69 16.13 8.69
C GLY A 424 -22.63 15.42 10.05
N LYS A 425 -23.26 14.25 10.17
CA LYS A 425 -23.22 13.44 11.41
C LYS A 425 -21.83 12.85 11.68
N TYR A 426 -21.07 12.52 10.64
CA TYR A 426 -19.80 11.81 10.75
C TYR A 426 -18.58 12.62 10.28
N ASP A 427 -18.67 13.96 10.32
CA ASP A 427 -17.56 14.88 10.06
C ASP A 427 -16.83 14.66 8.71
N VAL A 428 -17.60 14.37 7.65
CA VAL A 428 -17.07 14.15 6.29
C VAL A 428 -16.59 15.45 5.62
N LEU A 429 -17.02 16.60 6.13
CA LEU A 429 -16.84 17.90 5.48
C LEU A 429 -15.64 18.68 6.07
N PRO A 430 -14.92 19.47 5.26
CA PRO A 430 -15.11 19.70 3.82
C PRO A 430 -14.62 18.52 2.96
N LEU A 431 -15.21 18.37 1.77
CA LEU A 431 -14.71 17.42 0.76
C LEU A 431 -13.32 17.87 0.25
N ASP A 432 -12.42 16.90 0.05
CA ASP A 432 -11.06 17.12 -0.44
C ASP A 432 -10.70 16.07 -1.50
N ASP A 433 -10.44 16.52 -2.72
CA ASP A 433 -10.07 15.69 -3.86
C ASP A 433 -8.54 15.71 -4.13
N ASN A 434 -7.74 16.25 -3.23
CA ASN A 434 -6.29 16.23 -3.38
C ASN A 434 -5.74 14.79 -3.35
N GLY A 435 -4.92 14.45 -4.35
CA GLY A 435 -4.34 13.12 -4.50
C GLY A 435 -3.31 12.79 -3.41
N PHE A 436 -3.08 11.49 -3.18
CA PHE A 436 -2.13 11.00 -2.17
C PHE A 436 -0.74 11.63 -2.29
N ALA A 437 -0.07 11.51 -3.44
CA ALA A 437 1.30 12.01 -3.61
C ALA A 437 1.42 13.53 -3.38
N TYR A 438 0.42 14.30 -3.81
CA TYR A 438 0.37 15.72 -3.53
C TYR A 438 0.24 16.00 -2.03
N ARG A 439 -0.59 15.26 -1.29
CA ARG A 439 -0.71 15.43 0.16
C ARG A 439 0.54 14.95 0.90
N ALA A 440 1.17 13.87 0.42
CA ALA A 440 2.37 13.29 1.01
C ALA A 440 3.58 14.23 0.97
N LYS A 441 3.66 15.15 0.00
CA LYS A 441 4.72 16.16 -0.09
C LYS A 441 4.54 17.33 0.89
N ILE A 442 3.33 17.52 1.45
CA ILE A 442 3.01 18.65 2.31
C ILE A 442 3.29 18.28 3.77
N PRO A 443 4.28 18.90 4.44
CA PRO A 443 4.62 18.54 5.80
C PRO A 443 3.57 19.10 6.78
N ARG A 444 3.02 18.23 7.63
CA ARG A 444 2.04 18.62 8.65
C ARG A 444 2.72 19.33 9.84
N PRO A 445 1.98 20.07 10.68
CA PRO A 445 2.53 20.62 11.91
C PRO A 445 3.17 19.53 12.78
N GLY A 446 4.38 19.77 13.28
CA GLY A 446 5.13 18.78 14.07
C GLY A 446 5.88 17.73 13.23
N SER A 447 5.71 17.70 11.92
CA SER A 447 6.42 16.78 11.03
C SER A 447 7.94 16.97 11.10
N PRO A 448 8.75 15.88 11.11
CA PRO A 448 10.20 15.99 11.00
C PRO A 448 10.63 16.71 9.71
N ARG A 449 9.80 16.69 8.67
CA ARG A 449 10.05 17.33 7.36
C ARG A 449 9.95 18.86 7.35
N ARG A 450 9.51 19.50 8.44
CA ARG A 450 9.42 20.98 8.53
C ARG A 450 10.74 21.69 8.79
N ARG A 451 11.85 20.96 8.89
CA ARG A 451 13.19 21.53 9.03
C ARG A 451 13.87 21.66 7.66
N THR A 452 14.88 22.52 7.58
CA THR A 452 15.72 22.69 6.39
C THR A 452 17.02 21.90 6.50
N THR A 453 17.43 21.49 7.71
CA THR A 453 18.66 20.74 7.95
C THR A 453 18.35 19.47 8.72
N PHE A 454 18.92 18.34 8.28
CA PHE A 454 18.75 17.02 8.88
C PHE A 454 20.12 16.41 9.10
N THR A 455 20.36 15.84 10.28
CA THR A 455 21.60 15.13 10.58
C THR A 455 21.26 13.72 10.98
N TYR A 456 21.87 12.76 10.31
CA TYR A 456 21.71 11.34 10.55
C TYR A 456 23.07 10.72 10.84
N TYR A 457 23.07 9.65 11.61
CA TYR A 457 24.28 8.97 12.08
C TYR A 457 24.26 7.52 11.59
N PRO A 458 25.40 6.95 11.19
CA PRO A 458 25.47 5.54 10.81
C PRO A 458 25.06 4.64 11.99
N GLY A 459 24.41 3.52 11.68
CA GLY A 459 23.85 2.61 12.68
C GLY A 459 22.48 3.02 13.23
N MET A 460 21.89 4.12 12.75
CA MET A 460 20.47 4.39 13.00
C MET A 460 19.58 3.36 12.29
N ALA A 461 18.40 3.13 12.85
CA ALA A 461 17.37 2.31 12.20
C ALA A 461 16.84 2.97 10.91
N HIS A 462 16.38 2.12 9.99
CA HIS A 462 15.75 2.51 8.73
C HIS A 462 14.65 3.57 8.94
N LEU A 463 14.60 4.57 8.07
CA LEU A 463 13.65 5.69 8.16
C LEU A 463 12.63 5.63 7.02
N PRO A 464 11.32 5.50 7.30
CA PRO A 464 10.32 5.41 6.24
C PRO A 464 10.24 6.72 5.47
N VAL A 465 9.83 6.63 4.20
CA VAL A 465 9.83 7.72 3.23
C VAL A 465 9.21 8.98 3.80
N ALA A 466 8.04 8.89 4.44
CA ALA A 466 7.30 10.04 4.99
C ALA A 466 8.04 10.86 6.07
N ALA A 467 9.15 10.37 6.61
CA ALA A 467 9.97 11.05 7.60
C ALA A 467 11.35 11.52 7.10
N VAL A 468 11.71 11.17 5.86
CA VAL A 468 13.00 11.55 5.23
C VAL A 468 13.02 13.01 4.78
N PRO A 469 14.20 13.60 4.49
CA PRO A 469 14.31 14.96 3.95
C PRO A 469 13.50 15.11 2.65
N PRO A 470 12.63 16.13 2.53
CA PRO A 470 11.74 16.29 1.39
C PRO A 470 12.45 16.91 0.18
N VAL A 471 13.27 16.12 -0.52
CA VAL A 471 14.13 16.57 -1.64
C VAL A 471 13.44 16.61 -3.01
N MET A 472 12.19 16.14 -3.13
CA MET A 472 11.43 16.11 -4.38
C MET A 472 11.35 17.49 -5.02
N ASN A 473 11.85 17.62 -6.25
CA ASN A 473 11.90 18.87 -7.03
C ASN A 473 12.48 20.08 -6.26
N ARG A 474 13.41 19.86 -5.32
CA ARG A 474 14.01 20.93 -4.49
C ARG A 474 15.52 20.89 -4.53
N ALA A 475 16.13 22.07 -4.59
CA ALA A 475 17.58 22.20 -4.44
C ALA A 475 18.00 21.71 -3.05
N HIS A 476 19.04 20.89 -2.99
CA HIS A 476 19.48 20.27 -1.74
C HIS A 476 20.96 19.90 -1.78
N ARG A 477 21.54 19.70 -0.59
CA ARG A 477 22.91 19.24 -0.37
C ARG A 477 22.89 18.05 0.57
N ILE A 478 23.73 17.06 0.28
CA ILE A 478 23.99 15.87 1.10
C ILE A 478 25.49 15.88 1.38
N THR A 479 25.90 15.98 2.64
CA THR A 479 27.30 16.01 3.06
C THR A 479 27.58 14.89 4.05
N ALA A 480 28.41 13.92 3.65
CA ALA A 480 28.88 12.83 4.50
C ALA A 480 30.26 13.17 5.08
N HIS A 481 30.42 13.00 6.39
CA HIS A 481 31.68 13.19 7.10
C HIS A 481 32.33 11.83 7.34
N VAL A 482 33.42 11.54 6.63
CA VAL A 482 34.08 10.23 6.65
C VAL A 482 35.55 10.36 7.05
N ASP A 483 36.13 9.26 7.52
CA ASP A 483 37.56 9.09 7.75
C ASP A 483 38.01 7.78 7.12
N ARG A 484 38.67 7.87 5.96
CA ARG A 484 39.05 6.70 5.16
C ARG A 484 40.46 6.26 5.53
N ALA A 485 40.59 5.11 6.18
CA ALA A 485 41.89 4.52 6.50
C ALA A 485 42.65 4.13 5.23
N THR A 486 41.93 3.67 4.20
CA THR A 486 42.54 3.21 2.94
C THR A 486 41.79 3.71 1.71
N ALA A 487 42.46 3.70 0.55
CA ALA A 487 41.82 3.97 -0.73
C ALA A 487 40.80 2.88 -1.15
N ALA A 488 40.82 1.72 -0.48
CA ALA A 488 39.86 0.65 -0.68
C ALA A 488 38.58 0.82 0.16
N ASP A 489 38.55 1.81 1.07
CA ASP A 489 37.34 2.07 1.85
C ASP A 489 36.25 2.58 0.91
N GLU A 490 35.14 1.85 0.87
CA GLU A 490 34.04 1.98 -0.08
C GLU A 490 32.70 1.59 0.58
N GLY A 491 31.60 1.86 -0.10
CA GLY A 491 30.24 1.55 0.34
C GLY A 491 29.30 2.75 0.30
N VAL A 492 28.05 2.50 0.67
CA VAL A 492 26.95 3.47 0.67
C VAL A 492 27.11 4.46 1.81
N LEU A 493 27.01 5.76 1.49
CA LEU A 493 26.97 6.82 2.49
C LEU A 493 25.53 7.12 2.89
N VAL A 494 24.63 7.21 1.90
CA VAL A 494 23.18 7.29 2.12
C VAL A 494 22.44 6.77 0.90
N SER A 495 21.39 5.98 1.11
CA SER A 495 20.46 5.53 0.06
C SER A 495 19.03 5.90 0.42
N LEU A 496 18.21 6.17 -0.59
CA LEU A 496 16.77 6.27 -0.46
C LEU A 496 16.11 5.66 -1.69
N GLY A 497 15.10 4.83 -1.48
CA GLY A 497 14.36 4.20 -2.58
C GLY A 497 14.91 2.84 -2.95
N ASN A 498 14.62 2.38 -4.16
CA ASN A 498 14.83 1.00 -4.59
C ASN A 498 15.24 0.92 -6.08
N ILE A 499 15.18 -0.28 -6.65
CA ILE A 499 15.54 -0.52 -8.06
C ILE A 499 14.69 0.29 -9.05
N SER A 500 13.50 0.72 -8.64
CA SER A 500 12.52 1.43 -9.46
C SER A 500 12.58 2.95 -9.32
N SER A 501 12.90 3.53 -8.16
CA SER A 501 13.07 4.98 -8.00
C SER A 501 13.83 5.34 -6.73
N GLY A 502 14.45 6.51 -6.68
CA GLY A 502 15.24 6.93 -5.51
C GLY A 502 16.55 7.65 -5.85
N TYR A 503 17.47 7.65 -4.90
CA TYR A 503 18.85 8.11 -5.09
C TYR A 503 19.82 7.39 -4.13
N VAL A 504 21.10 7.37 -4.49
CA VAL A 504 22.16 6.89 -3.60
C VAL A 504 23.43 7.72 -3.78
N LEU A 505 24.10 8.01 -2.66
CA LEU A 505 25.45 8.57 -2.61
C LEU A 505 26.37 7.51 -2.00
N TYR A 506 27.41 7.12 -2.73
CA TYR A 506 28.30 6.03 -2.32
C TYR A 506 29.74 6.27 -2.79
N VAL A 507 30.66 5.52 -2.19
CA VAL A 507 32.05 5.43 -2.63
C VAL A 507 32.26 4.06 -3.27
N LYS A 508 32.87 4.01 -4.45
CA LYS A 508 33.27 2.76 -5.11
C LYS A 508 34.49 3.02 -5.98
N ASP A 509 35.43 2.08 -6.03
CA ASP A 509 36.64 2.17 -6.86
C ASP A 509 37.41 3.49 -6.61
N ASN A 510 37.47 3.90 -5.33
CA ASN A 510 38.08 5.16 -4.85
C ASN A 510 37.46 6.44 -5.46
N ARG A 511 36.19 6.40 -5.91
CA ARG A 511 35.44 7.54 -6.46
C ARG A 511 34.16 7.79 -5.67
N LEU A 512 33.79 9.06 -5.56
CA LEU A 512 32.48 9.47 -5.06
C LEU A 512 31.48 9.40 -6.20
N VAL A 513 30.36 8.73 -5.98
CA VAL A 513 29.31 8.54 -6.98
C VAL A 513 27.96 8.94 -6.38
N TYR A 514 27.22 9.76 -7.11
CA TYR A 514 25.81 9.99 -6.86
C TYR A 514 24.99 9.45 -8.03
N GLU A 515 23.94 8.69 -7.71
CA GLU A 515 22.99 8.20 -8.69
C GLU A 515 21.59 8.65 -8.33
N TYR A 516 20.89 9.20 -9.31
CA TYR A 516 19.46 9.44 -9.24
C TYR A 516 18.73 8.43 -10.11
N ASN A 517 17.76 7.73 -9.53
CA ASN A 517 16.91 6.76 -10.21
C ASN A 517 15.56 7.40 -10.58
N PHE A 518 15.45 7.87 -11.82
CA PHE A 518 14.19 8.34 -12.38
C PHE A 518 13.46 7.18 -13.07
N LEU A 519 12.64 6.46 -12.29
CA LEU A 519 11.77 5.40 -12.82
C LEU A 519 12.53 4.30 -13.60
N GLY A 520 13.70 3.90 -13.11
CA GLY A 520 14.61 2.95 -13.78
C GLY A 520 15.67 3.62 -14.67
N THR A 521 15.43 4.85 -15.14
CA THR A 521 16.45 5.64 -15.85
C THR A 521 17.44 6.24 -14.86
N ARG A 522 18.74 6.00 -15.04
CA ARG A 522 19.79 6.45 -14.11
C ARG A 522 20.48 7.72 -14.59
N TYR A 523 20.63 8.68 -13.69
CA TYR A 523 21.48 9.85 -13.87
C TYR A 523 22.63 9.77 -12.87
N THR A 524 23.84 9.54 -13.38
CA THR A 524 25.04 9.31 -12.57
C THR A 524 25.98 10.50 -12.63
N VAL A 525 26.47 10.93 -11.47
CA VAL A 525 27.56 11.90 -11.34
C VAL A 525 28.70 11.21 -10.60
N THR A 526 29.88 11.15 -11.20
CA THR A 526 31.08 10.51 -10.63
C THR A 526 32.20 11.53 -10.48
N SER A 527 32.99 11.42 -9.42
CA SER A 527 34.16 12.28 -9.23
C SER A 527 35.23 12.02 -10.30
N VAL A 528 35.70 13.08 -10.96
CA VAL A 528 36.80 13.01 -11.95
C VAL A 528 38.16 12.77 -11.32
N GLU A 529 38.26 12.97 -10.00
CA GLU A 529 39.43 12.65 -9.19
C GLU A 529 39.16 11.53 -8.18
N GLU A 530 40.23 10.84 -7.79
CA GLU A 530 40.22 9.87 -6.70
C GLU A 530 40.05 10.56 -5.36
N LEU A 531 39.43 9.84 -4.41
CA LEU A 531 39.21 10.35 -3.06
C LEU A 531 40.49 10.25 -2.22
N PRO A 532 40.77 11.26 -1.37
CA PRO A 532 41.87 11.18 -0.42
C PRO A 532 41.59 10.13 0.66
N THR A 533 42.65 9.68 1.31
CA THR A 533 42.57 9.00 2.62
C THR A 533 42.56 10.02 3.75
N GLY A 534 42.11 9.60 4.93
CA GLY A 534 41.91 10.43 6.12
C GLY A 534 40.55 11.11 6.16
N PRO A 535 40.37 12.08 7.08
CA PRO A 535 39.13 12.83 7.24
C PRO A 535 38.77 13.65 5.99
N ALA A 536 37.54 13.53 5.52
CA ALA A 536 37.01 14.27 4.38
C ALA A 536 35.50 14.53 4.47
N GLU A 537 35.06 15.63 3.86
CA GLU A 537 33.64 15.89 3.61
C GLU A 537 33.30 15.53 2.16
N LEU A 538 32.49 14.50 1.97
CA LEU A 538 32.02 14.04 0.66
C LEU A 538 30.63 14.60 0.42
N THR A 539 30.48 15.49 -0.57
CA THR A 539 29.24 16.24 -0.76
C THR A 539 28.66 16.05 -2.15
N PHE A 540 27.34 15.84 -2.22
CA PHE A 540 26.52 16.05 -3.40
C PHE A 540 25.64 17.29 -3.22
N ALA A 541 25.51 18.12 -4.26
CA ALA A 541 24.58 19.23 -4.30
C ALA A 541 23.77 19.22 -5.60
N PHE A 542 22.45 19.25 -5.47
CA PHE A 542 21.52 19.42 -6.59
C PHE A 542 21.10 20.89 -6.71
N VAL A 543 21.35 21.48 -7.87
CA VAL A 543 20.96 22.85 -8.21
C VAL A 543 19.89 22.80 -9.29
N LYS A 544 18.73 23.41 -9.04
CA LYS A 544 17.65 23.48 -10.02
C LYS A 544 18.05 24.38 -11.18
N THR A 545 17.89 23.88 -12.41
CA THR A 545 18.04 24.67 -13.65
C THR A 545 16.69 24.97 -14.31
N GLY A 546 15.61 24.46 -13.72
CA GLY A 546 14.22 24.70 -14.08
C GLY A 546 13.31 23.74 -13.31
N ASP A 547 12.03 23.74 -13.63
CA ASP A 547 11.08 22.82 -13.01
C ASP A 547 11.42 21.34 -13.34
N MET A 548 11.43 20.50 -12.29
CA MET A 548 11.72 19.07 -12.34
C MET A 548 13.05 18.72 -13.03
N ARG A 549 14.07 19.59 -12.98
CA ARG A 549 15.40 19.35 -13.57
C ARG A 549 16.51 20.14 -12.88
N GLY A 550 17.76 19.71 -13.07
CA GLY A 550 18.90 20.41 -12.50
C GLY A 550 20.26 19.82 -12.88
N VAL A 551 21.28 20.28 -12.17
CA VAL A 551 22.65 19.78 -12.26
C VAL A 551 23.06 19.27 -10.88
N GLY A 552 23.64 18.07 -10.85
CA GLY A 552 24.27 17.49 -9.68
C GLY A 552 25.76 17.87 -9.64
N HIS A 553 26.25 18.33 -8.51
CA HIS A 553 27.65 18.69 -8.28
C HIS A 553 28.24 17.86 -7.14
N LEU A 554 29.46 17.38 -7.32
CA LEU A 554 30.22 16.67 -6.30
C LEU A 554 31.36 17.53 -5.75
N TYR A 555 31.58 17.46 -4.45
CA TYR A 555 32.67 18.14 -3.76
C TYR A 555 33.39 17.20 -2.78
N VAL A 556 34.70 17.42 -2.64
CA VAL A 556 35.53 16.83 -1.57
C VAL A 556 36.11 17.98 -0.77
N SER A 557 35.70 18.09 0.50
CA SER A 557 36.12 19.15 1.42
C SER A 557 36.01 20.56 0.80
N GLY A 558 34.85 20.84 0.19
CA GLY A 558 34.52 22.12 -0.46
C GLY A 558 35.09 22.34 -1.88
N ARG A 559 35.98 21.45 -2.34
CA ARG A 559 36.56 21.52 -3.69
C ARG A 559 35.68 20.76 -4.69
N PRO A 560 35.27 21.36 -5.82
CA PRO A 560 34.47 20.67 -6.83
C PRO A 560 35.29 19.55 -7.48
N VAL A 561 34.70 18.36 -7.60
CA VAL A 561 35.35 17.17 -8.19
C VAL A 561 34.48 16.47 -9.24
N GLY A 562 33.30 16.98 -9.57
CA GLY A 562 32.43 16.40 -10.58
C GLY A 562 31.14 17.19 -10.75
N ALA A 563 30.54 17.09 -11.93
CA ALA A 563 29.21 17.61 -12.20
C ALA A 563 28.54 16.80 -13.31
N GLY A 564 27.21 16.73 -13.31
CA GLY A 564 26.44 16.05 -14.35
C GLY A 564 24.98 16.51 -14.38
N ASP A 565 24.39 16.46 -15.56
CA ASP A 565 23.00 16.84 -15.77
C ASP A 565 22.04 15.80 -15.16
N ILE A 566 20.99 16.30 -14.50
CA ILE A 566 19.85 15.52 -13.99
C ILE A 566 18.61 16.07 -14.69
N PRO A 567 18.29 15.57 -15.91
CA PRO A 567 17.32 16.19 -16.80
C PRO A 567 15.88 16.02 -16.31
N ARG A 568 15.62 15.06 -15.42
CA ARG A 568 14.29 14.82 -14.83
C ARG A 568 14.42 14.44 -13.36
N VAL A 569 13.55 14.98 -12.51
CA VAL A 569 13.32 14.52 -11.13
C VAL A 569 11.84 14.34 -10.87
N LEU A 570 11.50 13.47 -9.91
CA LEU A 570 10.13 13.19 -9.53
C LEU A 570 9.50 14.39 -8.79
N PRO A 571 8.26 14.78 -9.13
CA PRO A 571 7.63 15.99 -8.60
C PRO A 571 7.11 15.85 -7.16
N HIS A 572 6.57 14.70 -6.76
CA HIS A 572 5.76 14.59 -5.54
C HIS A 572 6.10 13.40 -4.64
N PHE A 573 6.61 12.31 -5.20
CA PHE A 573 6.84 11.06 -4.46
C PHE A 573 8.09 10.34 -5.00
N LEU A 574 9.00 9.92 -4.12
CA LEU A 574 10.27 9.27 -4.52
C LEU A 574 10.18 7.75 -4.61
N GLY A 575 9.16 7.14 -4.03
CA GLY A 575 9.01 5.69 -3.92
C GLY A 575 8.51 5.29 -2.53
N TRP A 576 8.32 3.98 -2.34
CA TRP A 576 7.80 3.41 -1.10
C TRP A 576 8.87 2.94 -0.13
N GLN A 577 10.11 2.76 -0.58
CA GLN A 577 11.25 2.40 0.26
C GLN A 577 11.96 3.65 0.80
N GLY A 578 12.22 3.65 2.09
CA GLY A 578 12.78 4.73 2.89
C GLY A 578 14.27 4.93 2.72
N LEU A 579 14.91 5.44 3.78
CA LEU A 579 16.29 5.89 3.79
C LEU A 579 17.15 5.10 4.78
N ASP A 580 18.34 4.71 4.32
CA ASP A 580 19.41 4.11 5.12
C ASP A 580 20.68 4.96 5.08
N VAL A 581 21.47 4.91 6.15
CA VAL A 581 22.74 5.64 6.30
C VAL A 581 23.88 4.66 6.55
N GLY A 582 24.89 4.70 5.68
CA GLY A 582 26.07 3.84 5.79
C GLY A 582 25.91 2.45 5.16
N ARG A 583 24.73 2.14 4.60
CA ARG A 583 24.34 0.85 4.00
C ARG A 583 23.09 1.03 3.14
N ASP A 584 22.72 0.02 2.36
CA ASP A 584 21.50 -0.08 1.56
C ASP A 584 20.86 -1.47 1.75
N THR A 585 20.01 -1.61 2.78
CA THR A 585 19.65 -2.93 3.33
C THR A 585 18.49 -3.65 2.67
N LEU A 586 17.71 -2.96 1.84
CA LEU A 586 16.50 -3.50 1.24
C LEU A 586 16.70 -3.68 -0.28
N SER A 587 15.71 -3.34 -1.10
CA SER A 587 15.86 -3.44 -2.56
C SER A 587 16.97 -2.48 -3.01
N PRO A 588 17.93 -2.93 -3.82
CA PRO A 588 19.12 -2.15 -4.14
C PRO A 588 18.76 -0.86 -4.87
N SER A 589 19.27 0.25 -4.37
CA SER A 589 19.11 1.58 -4.98
C SER A 589 19.96 1.74 -6.24
N SER A 590 20.96 0.90 -6.49
CA SER A 590 21.82 0.91 -7.68
C SER A 590 22.17 -0.51 -8.15
N PRO A 591 22.26 -0.77 -9.47
CA PRO A 591 22.77 -2.03 -10.00
C PRO A 591 24.31 -2.13 -9.93
N HIS A 592 25.00 -1.08 -9.47
CA HIS A 592 26.46 -1.03 -9.47
C HIS A 592 27.10 -1.63 -8.21
N TYR A 593 26.32 -2.11 -7.25
CA TYR A 593 26.79 -2.88 -6.10
C TYR A 593 25.76 -3.96 -5.74
N GLU A 594 26.16 -4.89 -4.88
CA GLU A 594 25.33 -6.01 -4.43
C GLU A 594 25.21 -6.01 -2.91
N GLY A 595 24.10 -6.55 -2.41
CA GLY A 595 23.80 -6.63 -0.97
C GLY A 595 23.77 -5.26 -0.29
N GLU A 596 24.08 -5.23 1.01
CA GLU A 596 24.03 -4.01 1.82
C GLU A 596 25.02 -2.92 1.40
N PHE A 597 26.10 -3.31 0.72
CA PHE A 597 27.24 -2.46 0.34
C PHE A 597 27.63 -1.45 1.43
N ALA A 598 27.77 -1.94 2.67
CA ALA A 598 28.03 -1.10 3.83
C ALA A 598 29.38 -0.36 3.75
N PHE A 599 29.40 0.90 4.17
CA PHE A 599 30.62 1.72 4.14
C PHE A 599 31.67 1.19 5.12
N THR A 600 32.88 0.93 4.60
CA THR A 600 33.95 0.25 5.36
C THR A 600 34.90 1.19 6.09
N GLY A 601 34.89 2.49 5.77
CA GLY A 601 35.68 3.52 6.46
C GLY A 601 35.01 4.05 7.74
N GLY A 602 35.70 4.94 8.45
CA GLY A 602 35.09 5.71 9.54
C GLY A 602 33.98 6.62 9.00
N PHE A 603 32.81 6.61 9.63
CA PHE A 603 31.68 7.43 9.22
C PHE A 603 31.07 8.12 10.44
N GLU A 604 31.09 9.45 10.48
CA GLU A 604 30.59 10.22 11.62
C GLU A 604 29.09 10.50 11.48
N LYS A 605 28.68 11.10 10.36
CA LYS A 605 27.31 11.56 10.11
C LYS A 605 27.11 11.93 8.65
N VAL A 606 25.84 11.99 8.23
CA VAL A 606 25.41 12.64 7.00
C VAL A 606 24.48 13.81 7.32
N VAL A 607 24.70 14.94 6.65
CA VAL A 607 23.92 16.16 6.80
C VAL A 607 23.21 16.48 5.50
N PHE A 608 21.88 16.55 5.56
CA PHE A 608 21.05 17.08 4.48
C PHE A 608 20.74 18.54 4.74
N THR A 609 20.83 19.37 3.71
CA THR A 609 20.30 20.72 3.73
C THR A 609 19.39 20.92 2.51
N VAL A 610 18.13 21.29 2.75
CA VAL A 610 17.10 21.43 1.71
C VAL A 610 16.66 22.88 1.62
N ALA A 611 16.79 23.47 0.44
CA ALA A 611 16.40 24.86 0.19
C ALA A 611 14.88 25.02 0.04
N PRO A 612 14.32 26.24 0.17
CA PRO A 612 12.95 26.54 -0.26
C PRO A 612 12.69 26.08 -1.71
N ASP A 613 11.44 25.79 -2.04
CA ASP A 613 11.06 25.36 -3.39
C ASP A 613 10.93 26.56 -4.33
N GLU A 614 12.08 27.11 -4.73
CA GLU A 614 12.22 28.28 -5.61
C GLU A 614 13.26 27.98 -6.72
N GLU A 615 13.00 28.48 -7.94
CA GLU A 615 13.93 28.32 -9.09
C GLU A 615 15.25 29.07 -8.85
N GLY A 616 16.37 28.52 -9.35
CA GLY A 616 17.69 29.15 -9.24
C GLY A 616 18.29 29.16 -7.83
N THR A 617 17.61 28.55 -6.85
CA THR A 617 18.09 28.49 -5.47
C THR A 617 19.31 27.57 -5.38
N VAL A 618 20.47 28.15 -5.06
CA VAL A 618 21.64 27.38 -4.64
C VAL A 618 21.41 26.99 -3.18
N PRO A 619 21.62 25.72 -2.78
CA PRO A 619 21.50 25.32 -1.38
C PRO A 619 22.67 25.92 -0.60
N PHE A 620 22.48 27.18 -0.16
CA PHE A 620 23.27 27.97 0.78
C PHE A 620 24.69 28.31 0.28
N GLU A 621 25.05 29.60 0.35
CA GLU A 621 26.37 30.10 -0.05
C GLU A 621 27.50 29.36 0.69
N ARG A 622 28.67 29.30 0.05
CA ARG A 622 29.90 28.82 0.67
C ARG A 622 30.06 29.50 2.02
N VAL A 623 30.20 28.71 3.08
CA VAL A 623 30.86 29.22 4.27
C VAL A 623 32.32 29.35 3.84
N ASP A 624 32.72 30.59 3.54
CA ASP A 624 34.10 30.97 3.23
C ASP A 624 35.08 30.58 4.35
#